data_AF-A0A7W0RIF3-F1
#
_entry.id   AF-A0A7W0RIF3-F1
#
_cell.length_a   1.000
_cell.length_b   1.000
_cell.length_c   1.000
_cell.angle_alpha   90.00
_cell.angle_beta   90.00
_cell.angle_gamma   90.00
#
_symmetry.space_group_name_H-M   'P 1'
#
loop_
_entity.id
_entity.type
_entity.pdbx_description
1 polymer ?
#
loop_
_entity_poly.entity_id
_entity_poly.type
_entity_poly.pdbx_seq_one_letter_code
_entity_poly.pdbx_strand_id
1 'polypeptide(L)'
;MIYPGSKPAAHFLASMDLRESGFKGHQYPGAEGMWERLSAEANAFPGIAVFSHETLARARKKRIKQAISAFNTDDVQVVLTTRDLARQLPAMWQEQVKNRNEQTYDDFLAEVFAAANAGDKAKRVKFWRPQDLVGLTERWVDIVGADKVTIVTVPRPGAERQELWRRFATATELPDLRYDFDLEQENVSLGVVEAELLRRLNSRLPDDLDWPQYETRIKRRFAEHTLAPAEPAARLAVPEKWHAQIAEISAGTIDYLRGSGCRVVGDLEDLRSEPAAPEGPMPHEVTDGEVLDLALRILGTLAARPLPGRASPATLSRRARTMVQRAKRRLSS
;
A
#
# COMPACT_ATOMS: atom_id res chain seq x y z
N MET A 1 -2.81 23.26 -8.92
CA MET A 1 -2.23 21.91 -8.79
C MET A 1 -2.97 20.97 -9.73
N ILE A 2 -2.31 19.96 -10.29
CA ILE A 2 -2.94 18.80 -10.92
C ILE A 2 -2.52 17.48 -10.26
N TYR A 3 -3.39 16.47 -10.41
CA TYR A 3 -3.11 15.08 -10.11
C TYR A 3 -3.23 14.30 -11.43
N PRO A 4 -2.12 14.07 -12.15
CA PRO A 4 -2.15 13.55 -13.52
C PRO A 4 -2.86 12.20 -13.67
N GLY A 5 -3.53 12.01 -14.80
CA GLY A 5 -4.21 10.77 -15.13
C GLY A 5 -5.70 10.74 -14.77
N SER A 6 -6.51 10.25 -15.71
CA SER A 6 -7.98 10.27 -15.64
C SER A 6 -8.61 9.08 -14.91
N LYS A 7 -7.80 8.17 -14.36
CA LYS A 7 -8.27 6.92 -13.72
C LYS A 7 -7.64 6.76 -12.34
N PRO A 8 -8.36 6.19 -11.35
CA PRO A 8 -7.81 5.97 -10.01
C PRO A 8 -6.49 5.19 -9.98
N ALA A 9 -6.29 4.27 -10.94
CA ALA A 9 -5.08 3.45 -11.02
C ALA A 9 -3.92 4.10 -11.82
N ALA A 10 -4.03 5.35 -12.28
CA ALA A 10 -3.03 5.95 -13.18
C ALA A 10 -1.63 5.99 -12.56
N HIS A 11 -1.49 6.45 -11.32
CA HIS A 11 -0.20 6.52 -10.63
C HIS A 11 0.35 5.13 -10.29
N PHE A 12 -0.53 4.18 -9.99
CA PHE A 12 -0.14 2.79 -9.83
C PHE A 12 0.49 2.26 -11.13
N LEU A 13 -0.21 2.40 -12.26
CA LEU A 13 0.25 1.95 -13.57
C LEU A 13 1.56 2.64 -13.99
N ALA A 14 1.66 3.96 -13.78
CA ALA A 14 2.89 4.73 -14.02
C ALA A 14 4.06 4.22 -13.18
N SER A 15 3.81 3.83 -11.93
CA SER A 15 4.86 3.26 -11.08
C SER A 15 5.30 1.86 -11.51
N MET A 16 4.39 1.04 -12.06
CA MET A 16 4.71 -0.29 -12.59
C MET A 16 5.56 -0.18 -13.84
N ASP A 17 5.20 0.74 -14.73
CA ASP A 17 5.94 1.13 -15.93
C ASP A 17 7.37 1.59 -15.58
N LEU A 18 7.48 2.61 -14.73
CA LEU A 18 8.76 3.18 -14.31
C LEU A 18 9.69 2.14 -13.69
N ARG A 19 9.14 1.22 -12.89
CA ARG A 19 9.95 0.21 -12.21
C ARG A 19 10.31 -0.97 -13.10
N GLU A 20 9.68 -1.11 -14.26
CA GLU A 20 9.67 -2.31 -15.09
C GLU A 20 9.45 -3.57 -14.24
N SER A 21 8.53 -3.46 -13.27
CA SER A 21 8.28 -4.52 -12.31
C SER A 21 6.81 -4.53 -11.94
N GLY A 22 6.15 -5.64 -12.20
CA GLY A 22 4.83 -5.91 -11.67
C GLY A 22 4.83 -6.98 -10.58
N PHE A 23 3.68 -7.15 -9.94
CA PHE A 23 3.52 -8.17 -8.91
C PHE A 23 3.62 -9.56 -9.53
N LYS A 24 4.49 -10.42 -8.97
CA LYS A 24 4.73 -11.79 -9.44
C LYS A 24 5.02 -11.87 -10.96
N GLY A 25 5.69 -10.85 -11.51
CA GLY A 25 6.01 -10.78 -12.94
C GLY A 25 4.83 -10.39 -13.85
N HIS A 26 3.65 -10.13 -13.29
CA HIS A 26 2.48 -9.71 -14.05
C HIS A 26 2.69 -8.32 -14.65
N GLN A 27 2.55 -8.21 -15.97
CA GLN A 27 2.51 -6.92 -16.66
C GLN A 27 1.08 -6.39 -16.66
N TYR A 28 0.87 -5.27 -15.98
CA TYR A 28 -0.45 -4.65 -15.89
C TYR A 28 -0.83 -4.00 -17.23
N PRO A 29 -1.97 -4.37 -17.84
CA PRO A 29 -2.45 -3.73 -19.05
C PRO A 29 -2.59 -2.21 -18.87
N GLY A 30 -2.01 -1.45 -19.79
CA GLY A 30 -2.00 0.01 -19.75
C GLY A 30 -0.90 0.62 -18.89
N ALA A 31 -0.02 -0.17 -18.26
CA ALA A 31 1.19 0.36 -17.62
C ALA A 31 2.16 0.93 -18.66
N GLU A 32 2.38 0.25 -19.78
CA GLU A 32 3.34 0.68 -20.81
C GLU A 32 3.14 2.14 -21.25
N GLY A 33 4.20 2.93 -21.11
CA GLY A 33 4.25 4.36 -21.43
C GLY A 33 3.40 5.24 -20.51
N MET A 34 2.86 4.70 -19.41
CA MET A 34 2.05 5.49 -18.49
C MET A 34 2.88 6.54 -17.76
N TRP A 35 4.14 6.24 -17.41
CA TRP A 35 5.00 7.22 -16.78
C TRP A 35 5.20 8.45 -17.69
N GLU A 36 5.54 8.21 -18.96
CA GLU A 36 5.72 9.27 -19.96
C GLU A 36 4.45 10.09 -20.18
N ARG A 37 3.28 9.44 -20.29
CA ARG A 37 1.99 10.14 -20.43
C ARG A 37 1.72 11.08 -19.25
N LEU A 38 1.88 10.61 -18.01
CA LEU A 38 1.64 11.43 -16.84
C LEU A 38 2.67 12.56 -16.69
N SER A 39 3.95 12.30 -17.00
CA SER A 39 4.98 13.33 -17.04
C SER A 39 4.69 14.39 -18.10
N ALA A 40 4.15 14.02 -19.27
CA ALA A 40 3.73 14.97 -20.29
C ALA A 40 2.56 15.85 -19.82
N GLU A 41 1.55 15.28 -19.15
CA GLU A 41 0.47 16.04 -18.51
C GLU A 41 1.02 17.02 -17.47
N ALA A 42 1.97 16.58 -16.64
CA ALA A 42 2.66 17.42 -15.66
C ALA A 42 3.42 18.58 -16.30
N ASN A 43 4.23 18.30 -17.34
CA ASN A 43 5.03 19.31 -18.05
C ASN A 43 4.17 20.33 -18.80
N ALA A 44 2.94 19.98 -19.19
CA ALA A 44 2.01 20.88 -19.87
C ALA A 44 1.20 21.77 -18.91
N PHE A 45 1.21 21.49 -17.61
CA PHE A 45 0.40 22.23 -16.64
C PHE A 45 1.21 23.36 -15.97
N PRO A 46 0.72 24.61 -16.00
CA PRO A 46 1.36 25.71 -15.29
C PRO A 46 1.07 25.62 -13.79
N GLY A 47 1.93 24.91 -13.05
CA GLY A 47 1.89 24.84 -11.58
C GLY A 47 2.30 23.48 -11.02
N ILE A 48 1.92 23.22 -9.77
CA ILE A 48 2.30 21.99 -9.05
C ILE A 48 1.57 20.77 -9.64
N ALA A 49 2.32 19.72 -9.98
CA ALA A 49 1.79 18.39 -10.29
C ALA A 49 2.18 17.41 -9.18
N VAL A 50 1.20 16.69 -8.63
CA VAL A 50 1.43 15.72 -7.55
C VAL A 50 1.39 14.31 -8.11
N PHE A 51 2.47 13.57 -7.90
CA PHE A 51 2.57 12.13 -8.14
C PHE A 51 2.58 11.43 -6.78
N SER A 52 1.68 10.48 -6.57
CA SER A 52 1.55 9.79 -5.28
C SER A 52 1.16 8.34 -5.48
N HIS A 53 2.09 7.44 -5.13
CA HIS A 53 1.86 6.02 -4.97
C HIS A 53 3.02 5.37 -4.18
N GLU A 54 2.73 4.51 -3.20
CA GLU A 54 3.72 3.87 -2.31
C GLU A 54 4.82 3.08 -3.07
N THR A 55 4.48 2.55 -4.23
CA THR A 55 5.37 1.76 -5.08
C THR A 55 6.51 2.59 -5.65
N LEU A 56 6.37 3.91 -5.77
CA LEU A 56 7.44 4.82 -6.23
C LEU A 56 8.60 4.83 -5.25
N ALA A 57 8.32 4.79 -3.94
CA ALA A 57 9.33 4.77 -2.89
C ALA A 57 10.29 3.57 -2.98
N ARG A 58 9.84 2.48 -3.63
CA ARG A 58 10.60 1.24 -3.85
C ARG A 58 11.50 1.28 -5.10
N ALA A 59 11.48 2.37 -5.88
CA ALA A 59 12.29 2.50 -7.09
C ALA A 59 13.79 2.34 -6.80
N ARG A 60 14.53 1.85 -7.80
CA ARG A 60 15.99 1.75 -7.76
C ARG A 60 16.60 3.06 -8.26
N LYS A 61 17.84 3.38 -7.85
CA LYS A 61 18.55 4.62 -8.24
C LYS A 61 18.46 4.93 -9.74
N LYS A 62 18.69 3.94 -10.62
CA LYS A 62 18.54 4.10 -12.08
C LYS A 62 17.15 4.59 -12.50
N ARG A 63 16.09 4.04 -11.89
CA ARG A 63 14.70 4.41 -12.19
C ARG A 63 14.30 5.75 -11.59
N ILE A 64 14.81 6.08 -10.41
CA ILE A 64 14.60 7.41 -9.83
C ILE A 64 15.23 8.47 -10.76
N LYS A 65 16.47 8.27 -11.24
CA LYS A 65 17.09 9.21 -12.20
C LYS A 65 16.25 9.37 -13.48
N GLN A 66 15.76 8.26 -14.04
CA GLN A 66 14.87 8.27 -15.20
C GLN A 66 13.55 9.02 -14.93
N ALA A 67 12.97 8.83 -13.74
CA ALA A 67 11.75 9.51 -13.33
C ALA A 67 11.94 11.03 -13.25
N ILE A 68 13.00 11.47 -12.58
CA ILE A 68 13.30 12.90 -12.41
C ILE A 68 13.61 13.55 -13.77
N SER A 69 14.36 12.88 -14.65
CA SER A 69 14.68 13.41 -15.98
C SER A 69 13.48 13.56 -16.92
N ALA A 70 12.31 13.03 -16.55
CA ALA A 70 11.09 13.17 -17.36
C ALA A 70 10.41 14.53 -17.19
N PHE A 71 10.83 15.33 -16.21
CA PHE A 71 10.23 16.64 -15.91
C PHE A 71 11.10 17.77 -16.46
N ASN A 72 10.47 18.78 -17.05
CA ASN A 72 11.13 19.98 -17.60
C ASN A 72 11.38 21.03 -16.51
N THR A 73 11.75 20.59 -15.31
CA THR A 73 12.00 21.44 -14.14
C THR A 73 13.03 20.79 -13.23
N ASP A 74 13.83 21.61 -12.57
CA ASP A 74 14.74 21.16 -11.51
C ASP A 74 14.04 21.15 -10.14
N ASP A 75 12.83 21.68 -10.04
CA ASP A 75 12.04 21.75 -8.80
C ASP A 75 11.17 20.50 -8.60
N VAL A 76 11.83 19.36 -8.43
CA VAL A 76 11.17 18.10 -8.07
C VAL A 76 11.36 17.82 -6.59
N GLN A 77 10.28 17.96 -5.83
CA GLN A 77 10.21 17.70 -4.40
C GLN A 77 9.74 16.26 -4.13
N VAL A 78 10.33 15.60 -3.14
CA VAL A 78 10.03 14.22 -2.75
C VAL A 78 9.48 14.21 -1.34
N VAL A 79 8.24 13.75 -1.17
CA VAL A 79 7.62 13.56 0.14
C VAL A 79 7.64 12.08 0.50
N LEU A 80 8.28 11.74 1.61
CA LEU A 80 8.34 10.38 2.16
C LEU A 80 7.51 10.31 3.44
N THR A 81 6.35 9.65 3.36
CA THR A 81 5.53 9.36 4.55
C THR A 81 6.03 8.11 5.25
N THR A 82 6.28 8.20 6.56
CA THR A 82 6.84 7.10 7.37
C THR A 82 6.13 6.95 8.71
N ARG A 83 6.11 5.74 9.25
CA ARG A 83 5.53 5.40 10.57
C ARG A 83 6.47 4.48 11.33
N ASP A 84 6.28 4.28 12.62
CA ASP A 84 7.13 3.35 13.40
C ASP A 84 7.10 1.91 12.87
N LEU A 85 8.21 1.21 13.10
CA LEU A 85 8.44 -0.13 12.57
C LEU A 85 7.46 -1.16 13.16
N ALA A 86 7.05 -0.99 14.41
CA ALA A 86 6.09 -1.88 15.06
C ALA A 86 4.70 -1.85 14.40
N ARG A 87 4.27 -0.71 13.82
CA ARG A 87 3.07 -0.64 12.97
C ARG A 87 3.32 -1.07 11.52
N GLN A 88 4.55 -0.93 11.01
CA GLN A 88 4.88 -1.33 9.63
C GLN A 88 4.94 -2.84 9.43
N LEU A 89 5.55 -3.59 10.35
CA LEU A 89 5.78 -5.03 10.19
C LEU A 89 4.49 -5.86 10.10
N PRO A 90 3.49 -5.69 11.00
CA PRO A 90 2.22 -6.41 10.90
C PRO A 90 1.48 -6.11 9.61
N ALA A 91 1.40 -4.82 9.23
CA ALA A 91 0.72 -4.39 8.02
C ALA A 91 1.40 -4.94 6.75
N MET A 92 2.74 -4.98 6.73
CA MET A 92 3.48 -5.59 5.62
C MET A 92 3.18 -7.08 5.51
N TRP A 93 3.19 -7.82 6.62
CA TRP A 93 2.87 -9.24 6.60
C TRP A 93 1.44 -9.49 6.09
N GLN A 94 0.45 -8.74 6.60
CA GLN A 94 -0.94 -8.87 6.11
C GLN A 94 -1.06 -8.57 4.61
N GLU A 95 -0.38 -7.53 4.12
CA GLU A 95 -0.37 -7.22 2.69
C GLU A 95 0.32 -8.31 1.86
N GLN A 96 1.37 -8.96 2.40
CA GLN A 96 1.96 -10.13 1.75
C GLN A 96 1.00 -11.32 1.71
N VAL A 97 0.27 -11.59 2.78
CA VAL A 97 -0.78 -12.63 2.81
C VAL A 97 -1.87 -12.31 1.79
N LYS A 98 -2.34 -11.06 1.72
CA LYS A 98 -3.26 -10.61 0.67
C LYS A 98 -2.69 -10.82 -0.74
N ASN A 99 -1.37 -10.72 -0.91
CA ASN A 99 -0.65 -10.96 -2.16
C ASN A 99 -0.17 -12.41 -2.33
N ARG A 100 -0.89 -13.38 -1.76
CA ARG A 100 -0.68 -14.84 -1.90
C ARG A 100 0.58 -15.37 -1.21
N ASN A 101 1.10 -14.69 -0.19
CA ASN A 101 2.12 -15.29 0.66
C ASN A 101 1.45 -16.24 1.68
N GLU A 102 2.07 -17.39 1.92
CA GLU A 102 1.65 -18.41 2.88
C GLU A 102 2.49 -18.44 4.16
N GLN A 103 3.58 -17.66 4.19
CA GLN A 103 4.53 -17.60 5.29
C GLN A 103 3.86 -17.19 6.61
N THR A 104 4.21 -17.88 7.70
CA THR A 104 3.73 -17.54 9.04
C THR A 104 4.28 -16.19 9.48
N TYR A 105 3.61 -15.54 10.44
CA TYR A 105 4.07 -14.25 10.94
C TYR A 105 5.41 -14.35 11.70
N ASP A 106 5.60 -15.43 12.48
CA ASP A 106 6.86 -15.66 13.20
C ASP A 106 8.05 -15.86 12.24
N ASP A 107 7.88 -16.66 11.18
CA ASP A 107 8.93 -16.87 10.17
C ASP A 107 9.26 -15.56 9.44
N PHE A 108 8.22 -14.79 9.09
CA PHE A 108 8.39 -13.49 8.46
C PHE A 108 9.21 -12.53 9.34
N LEU A 109 8.89 -12.41 10.63
CA LEU A 109 9.65 -11.55 11.55
C LEU A 109 11.09 -12.04 11.70
N ALA A 110 11.28 -13.34 11.88
CA ALA A 110 12.62 -13.94 11.97
C ALA A 110 13.47 -13.63 10.73
N GLU A 111 12.90 -13.75 9.53
CA GLU A 111 13.60 -13.42 8.28
C GLU A 111 13.89 -11.92 8.12
N VAL A 112 12.95 -11.05 8.49
CA VAL A 112 13.14 -9.59 8.43
C VAL A 112 14.28 -9.16 9.36
N PHE A 113 14.27 -9.61 10.61
CA PHE A 113 15.28 -9.23 11.59
C PHE A 113 16.64 -9.90 11.34
N ALA A 114 16.65 -11.13 10.83
CA ALA A 114 17.88 -11.74 10.33
C ALA A 114 18.45 -10.97 9.15
N ALA A 115 17.60 -10.49 8.23
CA ALA A 115 18.04 -9.69 7.08
C ALA A 115 18.52 -8.29 7.48
N ALA A 116 17.93 -7.66 8.50
CA ALA A 116 18.38 -6.37 9.03
C ALA A 116 19.86 -6.42 9.48
N ASN A 117 20.25 -7.55 10.07
CA ASN A 117 21.59 -7.79 10.62
C ASN A 117 22.54 -8.48 9.63
N ALA A 118 22.06 -8.87 8.45
CA ALA A 118 22.85 -9.66 7.50
C ALA A 118 23.77 -8.80 6.63
N GLY A 119 25.00 -9.28 6.39
CA GLY A 119 25.88 -8.76 5.32
C GLY A 119 25.42 -9.17 3.91
N ASP A 120 24.53 -10.16 3.78
CA ASP A 120 24.03 -10.65 2.49
C ASP A 120 23.02 -9.66 1.87
N LYS A 121 23.45 -9.07 0.76
CA LYS A 121 22.68 -8.12 -0.05
C LYS A 121 21.36 -8.72 -0.56
N ALA A 122 21.31 -10.00 -0.92
CA ALA A 122 20.09 -10.62 -1.47
C ALA A 122 18.98 -10.70 -0.41
N LYS A 123 19.32 -11.17 0.80
CA LYS A 123 18.41 -11.19 1.96
C LYS A 123 17.94 -9.79 2.34
N ARG A 124 18.87 -8.82 2.41
CA ARG A 124 18.52 -7.40 2.64
C ARG A 124 17.55 -6.87 1.61
N VAL A 125 17.77 -7.14 0.32
CA VAL A 125 16.88 -6.65 -0.75
C VAL A 125 15.48 -7.26 -0.66
N LYS A 126 15.36 -8.54 -0.30
CA LYS A 126 14.07 -9.24 -0.27
C LYS A 126 13.23 -8.88 0.96
N PHE A 127 13.83 -8.88 2.15
CA PHE A 127 13.09 -8.85 3.41
C PHE A 127 13.23 -7.52 4.16
N TRP A 128 14.40 -6.87 4.08
CA TRP A 128 14.67 -5.64 4.82
C TRP A 128 14.30 -4.38 4.04
N ARG A 129 14.66 -4.33 2.75
CA ARG A 129 14.56 -3.13 1.90
C ARG A 129 13.17 -2.45 1.90
N PRO A 130 12.04 -3.15 1.98
CA PRO A 130 10.73 -2.49 2.10
C PRO A 130 10.59 -1.63 3.38
N GLN A 131 11.29 -1.98 4.45
CA GLN A 131 11.26 -1.31 5.76
C GLN A 131 12.48 -0.42 6.02
N ASP A 132 13.49 -0.48 5.14
CA ASP A 132 14.75 0.24 5.24
C ASP A 132 14.58 1.74 4.94
N LEU A 133 14.02 2.49 5.88
CA LEU A 133 13.76 3.92 5.72
C LEU A 133 15.05 4.72 5.50
N VAL A 134 16.13 4.36 6.17
CA VAL A 134 17.46 4.96 5.98
C VAL A 134 17.91 4.76 4.53
N GLY A 135 18.03 3.49 4.10
CA GLY A 135 18.45 3.18 2.74
C GLY A 135 17.45 3.64 1.67
N LEU A 136 16.20 3.92 2.02
CA LEU A 136 15.22 4.56 1.13
C LEU A 136 15.50 6.05 0.99
N THR A 137 15.68 6.75 2.11
CA THR A 137 15.97 8.18 2.16
C THR A 137 17.28 8.48 1.43
N GLU A 138 18.35 7.74 1.72
CA GLU A 138 19.65 7.88 1.02
C GLU A 138 19.50 7.81 -0.50
N ARG A 139 18.71 6.87 -1.02
CA ARG A 139 18.55 6.71 -2.48
C ARG A 139 17.92 7.92 -3.14
N TRP A 140 17.00 8.60 -2.46
CA TRP A 140 16.33 9.78 -2.98
C TRP A 140 17.21 11.02 -2.80
N VAL A 141 17.78 11.20 -1.60
CA VAL A 141 18.73 12.28 -1.30
C VAL A 141 19.90 12.30 -2.29
N ASP A 142 20.47 11.13 -2.60
CA ASP A 142 21.56 10.98 -3.58
C ASP A 142 21.23 11.49 -4.99
N ILE A 143 19.94 11.66 -5.32
CA ILE A 143 19.48 12.00 -6.67
C ILE A 143 18.89 13.40 -6.72
N VAL A 144 18.06 13.78 -5.75
CA VAL A 144 17.38 15.09 -5.77
C VAL A 144 18.00 16.12 -4.82
N GLY A 145 18.87 15.71 -3.90
CA GLY A 145 19.39 16.55 -2.82
C GLY A 145 18.54 16.46 -1.55
N ALA A 146 19.17 16.64 -0.38
CA ALA A 146 18.48 16.54 0.92
C ALA A 146 17.45 17.67 1.11
N ASP A 147 17.73 18.85 0.57
CA ASP A 147 16.86 20.03 0.57
C ASP A 147 15.53 19.78 -0.17
N LYS A 148 15.49 18.81 -1.10
CA LYS A 148 14.29 18.44 -1.85
C LYS A 148 13.57 17.20 -1.32
N VAL A 149 14.03 16.64 -0.20
CA VAL A 149 13.39 15.49 0.44
C VAL A 149 12.75 15.95 1.75
N THR A 150 11.43 15.77 1.84
CA THR A 150 10.66 16.02 3.07
C THR A 150 10.15 14.71 3.66
N ILE A 151 10.49 14.45 4.92
CA ILE A 151 9.99 13.34 5.70
C ILE A 151 8.71 13.77 6.42
N VAL A 152 7.62 13.04 6.19
CA VAL A 152 6.35 13.24 6.88
C VAL A 152 6.12 12.08 7.83
N THR A 153 6.06 12.34 9.13
CA THR A 153 5.77 11.28 10.10
C THR A 153 4.27 11.06 10.21
N VAL A 154 3.85 9.80 10.21
CA VAL A 154 2.48 9.38 10.48
C VAL A 154 2.27 9.43 11.98
N PRO A 155 1.32 10.24 12.47
CA PRO A 155 1.14 10.45 13.89
C PRO A 155 0.76 9.14 14.59
N ARG A 156 1.06 9.07 15.89
CA ARG A 156 0.69 7.93 16.75
C ARG A 156 -0.83 7.73 16.82
N PRO A 157 -1.31 6.51 17.14
CA PRO A 157 -2.72 6.28 17.43
C PRO A 157 -3.24 7.27 18.49
N GLY A 158 -4.46 7.78 18.30
CA GLY A 158 -5.06 8.78 19.19
C GLY A 158 -4.83 10.24 18.80
N ALA A 159 -3.94 10.51 17.83
CA ALA A 159 -3.81 11.85 17.27
C ALA A 159 -5.07 12.28 16.49
N GLU A 160 -5.22 13.59 16.27
CA GLU A 160 -6.34 14.13 15.49
C GLU A 160 -6.39 13.49 14.10
N ARG A 161 -7.59 13.08 13.66
CA ARG A 161 -7.80 12.39 12.38
C ARG A 161 -7.23 13.15 11.17
N GLN A 162 -7.16 14.48 11.27
CA GLN A 162 -6.70 15.36 10.20
C GLN A 162 -5.19 15.61 10.21
N GLU A 163 -4.48 15.17 11.24
CA GLU A 163 -3.09 15.56 11.47
C GLU A 163 -2.16 15.11 10.34
N LEU A 164 -2.28 13.86 9.89
CA LEU A 164 -1.49 13.37 8.76
C LEU A 164 -1.73 14.19 7.49
N TRP A 165 -2.98 14.60 7.25
CA TRP A 165 -3.28 15.44 6.10
C TRP A 165 -2.67 16.84 6.23
N ARG A 166 -2.76 17.48 7.41
CA ARG A 166 -2.12 18.79 7.64
C ARG A 166 -0.60 18.72 7.43
N ARG A 167 0.04 17.65 7.90
CA ARG A 167 1.47 17.41 7.67
C ARG A 167 1.77 17.22 6.17
N PHE A 168 0.96 16.45 5.46
CA PHE A 168 1.12 16.27 4.01
C PHE A 168 0.93 17.58 3.23
N ALA A 169 -0.11 18.36 3.52
CA ALA A 169 -0.37 19.66 2.92
C ALA A 169 0.79 20.64 3.19
N THR A 170 1.35 20.63 4.40
CA THR A 170 2.54 21.42 4.76
C THR A 170 3.78 20.98 3.98
N ALA A 171 4.01 19.68 3.85
CA ALA A 171 5.17 19.13 3.13
C ALA A 171 5.10 19.33 1.61
N THR A 172 3.89 19.43 1.06
CA THR A 172 3.65 19.69 -0.37
C THR A 172 3.48 21.19 -0.66
N GLU A 173 3.57 22.05 0.35
CA GLU A 173 3.37 23.50 0.24
C GLU A 173 2.00 23.89 -0.34
N LEU A 174 0.99 23.07 -0.01
CA LEU A 174 -0.39 23.22 -0.41
C LEU A 174 -1.30 23.34 0.82
N PRO A 175 -1.08 24.34 1.73
CA PRO A 175 -1.80 24.43 3.00
C PRO A 175 -3.32 24.64 2.81
N ASP A 176 -3.74 25.26 1.70
CA ASP A 176 -5.14 25.54 1.38
C ASP A 176 -5.83 24.45 0.55
N LEU A 177 -5.19 23.28 0.40
CA LEU A 177 -5.75 22.18 -0.38
C LEU A 177 -7.04 21.70 0.27
N ARG A 178 -8.18 21.96 -0.40
CA ARG A 178 -9.49 21.48 0.02
C ARG A 178 -9.58 19.97 -0.15
N TYR A 179 -10.23 19.32 0.80
CA TYR A 179 -10.29 17.88 0.89
C TYR A 179 -11.54 17.48 1.67
N ASP A 180 -12.04 16.29 1.36
CA ASP A 180 -13.19 15.69 2.01
C ASP A 180 -12.74 14.41 2.71
N PHE A 181 -13.09 14.29 3.98
CA PHE A 181 -12.79 13.11 4.79
C PHE A 181 -13.89 12.05 4.74
N ASP A 182 -15.03 12.35 4.12
CA ASP A 182 -16.14 11.42 3.93
C ASP A 182 -15.83 10.44 2.79
N LEU A 183 -14.73 9.71 2.94
CA LEU A 183 -14.37 8.61 2.05
C LEU A 183 -15.08 7.34 2.53
N GLU A 184 -15.89 6.75 1.66
CA GLU A 184 -16.62 5.49 1.90
C GLU A 184 -15.72 4.28 2.20
N GLN A 185 -14.39 4.39 2.00
CA GLN A 185 -13.44 3.30 2.18
C GLN A 185 -12.35 3.68 3.17
N GLU A 186 -12.51 3.24 4.41
CA GLU A 186 -11.36 3.02 5.28
C GLU A 186 -10.64 1.75 4.81
N ASN A 187 -9.31 1.79 4.67
CA ASN A 187 -8.50 0.59 4.46
C ASN A 187 -8.52 -0.24 5.74
N VAL A 188 -9.60 -0.99 5.97
CA VAL A 188 -9.75 -1.84 7.14
C VAL A 188 -8.76 -3.01 6.99
N SER A 189 -7.78 -3.06 7.89
CA SER A 189 -6.88 -4.20 8.01
C SER A 189 -7.68 -5.47 8.32
N LEU A 190 -7.17 -6.62 7.88
CA LEU A 190 -7.76 -7.88 8.30
C LEU A 190 -7.51 -8.06 9.81
N GLY A 191 -8.47 -8.67 10.49
CA GLY A 191 -8.22 -9.21 11.83
C GLY A 191 -7.27 -10.39 11.77
N VAL A 192 -6.79 -10.82 12.94
CA VAL A 192 -5.80 -11.90 13.03
C VAL A 192 -6.37 -13.23 12.50
N VAL A 193 -7.62 -13.55 12.84
CA VAL A 193 -8.29 -14.78 12.39
C VAL A 193 -8.55 -14.73 10.88
N GLU A 194 -8.97 -13.58 10.34
CA GLU A 194 -9.19 -13.37 8.91
C GLU A 194 -7.89 -13.49 8.10
N ALA A 195 -6.79 -12.91 8.61
CA ALA A 195 -5.48 -13.02 7.99
C ALA A 195 -4.98 -14.47 7.99
N GLU A 196 -5.17 -15.19 9.09
CA GLU A 196 -4.80 -16.61 9.19
C GLU A 196 -5.65 -17.50 8.29
N LEU A 197 -6.97 -17.27 8.21
CA LEU A 197 -7.84 -17.96 7.26
C LEU A 197 -7.37 -17.72 5.82
N LEU A 198 -7.06 -16.47 5.44
CA LEU A 198 -6.58 -16.16 4.10
C LEU A 198 -5.22 -16.81 3.81
N ARG A 199 -4.30 -16.82 4.77
CA ARG A 199 -2.99 -17.49 4.64
C ARG A 199 -3.16 -19.00 4.42
N ARG A 200 -4.03 -19.65 5.19
CA ARG A 200 -4.37 -21.08 5.05
C ARG A 200 -5.14 -21.38 3.76
N LEU A 201 -5.92 -20.42 3.25
CA LEU A 201 -6.56 -20.52 1.95
C LEU A 201 -5.51 -20.46 0.83
N ASN A 202 -4.53 -19.56 0.92
CA ASN A 202 -3.49 -19.41 -0.11
C ASN A 202 -2.73 -20.72 -0.37
N SER A 203 -2.44 -21.52 0.67
CA SER A 203 -1.77 -22.82 0.53
C SER A 203 -2.66 -23.94 -0.01
N ARG A 204 -3.96 -23.67 -0.18
CA ARG A 204 -4.96 -24.60 -0.77
C ARG A 204 -5.43 -24.17 -2.15
N LEU A 205 -5.03 -22.99 -2.62
CA LEU A 205 -5.39 -22.51 -3.95
C LEU A 205 -4.52 -23.20 -5.00
N PRO A 206 -5.07 -23.54 -6.18
CA PRO A 206 -4.31 -24.17 -7.26
C PRO A 206 -3.10 -23.34 -7.69
N ASP A 207 -1.94 -23.98 -7.86
CA ASP A 207 -0.69 -23.30 -8.25
C ASP A 207 -0.80 -22.58 -9.62
N ASP A 208 -1.65 -23.10 -10.50
CA ASP A 208 -1.92 -22.55 -11.84
C ASP A 208 -2.89 -21.35 -11.84
N LEU A 209 -3.43 -20.96 -10.68
CA LEU A 209 -4.21 -19.74 -10.54
C LEU A 209 -3.33 -18.53 -10.85
N ASP A 210 -3.57 -17.87 -11.98
CA ASP A 210 -2.76 -16.72 -12.39
C ASP A 210 -2.97 -15.51 -11.45
N TRP A 211 -2.02 -14.57 -11.49
CA TRP A 211 -2.07 -13.37 -10.67
C TRP A 211 -3.34 -12.52 -10.91
N PRO A 212 -3.75 -12.22 -12.16
CA PRO A 212 -4.98 -11.45 -12.41
C PRO A 212 -6.25 -12.06 -11.80
N GLN A 213 -6.40 -13.38 -11.90
CA GLN A 213 -7.53 -14.12 -11.33
C GLN A 213 -7.47 -14.07 -9.81
N TYR A 214 -6.29 -14.30 -9.22
CA TYR A 214 -6.09 -14.20 -7.78
C TYR A 214 -6.38 -12.78 -7.26
N GLU A 215 -5.82 -11.74 -7.89
CA GLU A 215 -6.01 -10.34 -7.51
C GLU A 215 -7.50 -9.96 -7.54
N THR A 216 -8.21 -10.36 -8.60
CA THR A 216 -9.62 -10.03 -8.77
C THR A 216 -10.52 -10.80 -7.81
N ARG A 217 -10.34 -12.13 -7.72
CA ARG A 217 -11.27 -13.03 -7.01
C ARG A 217 -10.96 -13.15 -5.53
N ILE A 218 -9.69 -13.21 -5.18
CA ILE A 218 -9.25 -13.46 -3.81
C ILE A 218 -8.91 -12.14 -3.13
N LYS A 219 -7.93 -11.38 -3.62
CA LYS A 219 -7.52 -10.14 -2.96
C LYS A 219 -8.66 -9.11 -2.86
N ARG A 220 -9.18 -8.67 -4.00
CA ARG A 220 -10.20 -7.60 -4.01
C ARG A 220 -11.56 -8.09 -3.53
N ARG A 221 -12.05 -9.22 -4.07
CA ARG A 221 -13.41 -9.66 -3.76
C ARG A 221 -13.52 -10.41 -2.43
N PHE A 222 -12.61 -11.32 -2.12
CA PHE A 222 -12.71 -12.12 -0.90
C PHE A 222 -12.09 -11.38 0.29
N ALA A 223 -10.81 -10.98 0.22
CA ALA A 223 -10.12 -10.37 1.33
C ALA A 223 -10.64 -8.96 1.66
N GLU A 224 -10.78 -8.08 0.66
CA GLU A 224 -11.17 -6.67 0.91
C GLU A 224 -12.69 -6.46 1.10
N HIS A 225 -13.55 -7.36 0.61
CA HIS A 225 -15.01 -7.19 0.71
C HIS A 225 -15.76 -8.27 1.50
N THR A 226 -15.19 -9.46 1.66
CA THR A 226 -15.88 -10.59 2.34
C THR A 226 -15.27 -10.89 3.70
N LEU A 227 -13.94 -10.79 3.81
CA LEU A 227 -13.21 -10.95 5.08
C LEU A 227 -13.07 -9.65 5.86
N ALA A 228 -13.46 -8.49 5.31
CA ALA A 228 -13.39 -7.25 6.06
C ALA A 228 -14.23 -7.39 7.35
N PRO A 229 -13.62 -7.21 8.54
CA PRO A 229 -14.30 -7.44 9.81
C PRO A 229 -15.59 -6.62 9.94
N ALA A 230 -16.62 -7.20 10.54
CA ALA A 230 -17.85 -6.46 10.89
C ALA A 230 -17.64 -5.50 12.08
N GLU A 231 -16.61 -5.76 12.89
CA GLU A 231 -16.17 -4.93 14.02
C GLU A 231 -14.65 -4.66 13.91
N PRO A 232 -14.12 -3.58 14.49
CA PRO A 232 -12.68 -3.31 14.48
C PRO A 232 -11.91 -4.50 15.08
N ALA A 233 -11.24 -5.28 14.24
CA ALA A 233 -10.52 -6.43 14.71
C ALA A 233 -9.26 -6.03 15.50
N ALA A 234 -8.92 -6.84 16.50
CA ALA A 234 -7.66 -6.77 17.23
C ALA A 234 -6.48 -6.58 16.25
N ARG A 235 -5.72 -5.50 16.44
CA ARG A 235 -4.58 -5.21 15.57
C ARG A 235 -3.44 -6.16 15.91
N LEU A 236 -2.89 -6.80 14.88
CA LEU A 236 -1.69 -7.62 15.00
C LEU A 236 -0.54 -6.76 15.53
N ALA A 237 0.05 -7.16 16.66
CA ALA A 237 1.23 -6.52 17.25
C ALA A 237 2.52 -7.28 16.90
N VAL A 238 3.66 -6.75 17.33
CA VAL A 238 4.93 -7.47 17.25
C VAL A 238 5.19 -8.19 18.59
N PRO A 239 5.58 -9.48 18.61
CA PRO A 239 5.97 -10.20 19.83
C PRO A 239 7.07 -9.49 20.64
N GLU A 240 7.00 -9.61 21.96
CA GLU A 240 7.94 -9.00 22.92
C GLU A 240 9.41 -9.30 22.62
N LYS A 241 9.71 -10.53 22.19
CA LYS A 241 11.08 -10.96 21.83
C LYS A 241 11.78 -10.07 20.79
N TRP A 242 11.03 -9.29 20.00
CA TRP A 242 11.57 -8.39 18.98
C TRP A 242 11.60 -6.90 19.38
N HIS A 243 11.03 -6.53 20.53
CA HIS A 243 10.87 -5.13 20.93
C HIS A 243 12.21 -4.40 21.07
N ALA A 244 13.20 -5.05 21.67
CA ALA A 244 14.54 -4.46 21.84
C ALA A 244 15.20 -4.15 20.47
N GLN A 245 15.12 -5.08 19.52
CA GLN A 245 15.69 -4.89 18.19
C GLN A 245 14.95 -3.80 17.40
N ILE A 246 13.62 -3.73 17.55
CA ILE A 246 12.82 -2.63 16.97
C ILE A 246 13.25 -1.29 17.56
N ALA A 247 13.45 -1.20 18.88
CA ALA A 247 13.85 0.03 19.55
C ALA A 247 15.22 0.51 19.06
N GLU A 248 16.18 -0.40 18.92
CA GLU A 248 17.52 -0.12 18.37
C GLU A 248 17.44 0.42 16.94
N ILE A 249 16.73 -0.28 16.05
CA ILE A 249 16.53 0.15 14.66
C ILE A 249 15.83 1.51 14.58
N SER A 250 14.80 1.71 15.41
CA SER A 250 14.04 2.97 15.45
C SER A 250 14.94 4.12 15.89
N ALA A 251 15.76 3.93 16.93
CA ALA A 251 16.71 4.93 17.41
C ALA A 251 17.73 5.29 16.31
N GLY A 252 18.36 4.29 15.67
CA GLY A 252 19.30 4.53 14.58
C GLY A 252 18.66 5.24 13.38
N THR A 253 17.41 4.92 13.08
CA THR A 253 16.64 5.61 12.01
C THR A 253 16.36 7.06 12.38
N ILE A 254 15.93 7.33 13.61
CA ILE A 254 15.67 8.70 14.10
C ILE A 254 16.94 9.54 14.06
N ASP A 255 18.06 8.99 14.56
CA ASP A 255 19.35 9.69 14.58
C ASP A 255 19.84 9.98 13.17
N TYR A 256 19.73 9.02 12.25
CA TYR A 256 20.03 9.25 10.84
C TYR A 256 19.17 10.38 10.25
N LEU A 257 17.84 10.33 10.43
CA LEU A 257 16.95 11.32 9.86
C LEU A 257 17.22 12.72 10.42
N ARG A 258 17.51 12.83 11.72
CA ARG A 258 17.89 14.09 12.37
C ARG A 258 19.17 14.68 11.77
N GLY A 259 20.12 13.84 11.38
CA GLY A 259 21.38 14.24 10.73
C GLY A 259 21.33 14.31 9.20
N SER A 260 20.23 13.91 8.56
CA SER A 260 20.15 13.72 7.09
C SER A 260 20.11 15.02 6.29
N GLY A 261 19.82 16.16 6.92
CA GLY A 261 19.57 17.43 6.25
C GLY A 261 18.22 17.51 5.53
N CYS A 262 17.40 16.46 5.55
CA CYS A 262 16.04 16.47 5.01
C CYS A 262 15.13 17.34 5.88
N ARG A 263 14.14 17.98 5.26
CA ARG A 263 13.07 18.65 6.00
C ARG A 263 12.20 17.60 6.68
N VAL A 264 11.81 17.84 7.93
CA VAL A 264 10.87 16.96 8.66
C VAL A 264 9.59 17.73 8.96
N VAL A 265 8.44 17.11 8.69
CA VAL A 265 7.12 17.62 9.04
C VAL A 265 6.42 16.60 9.94
N GLY A 266 6.18 17.00 11.19
CA GLY A 266 5.77 16.13 12.29
C GLY A 266 6.90 15.93 13.31
N ASP A 267 6.76 14.95 14.19
CA ASP A 267 7.76 14.62 15.20
C ASP A 267 8.48 13.30 14.84
N LEU A 268 9.82 13.27 14.86
CA LEU A 268 10.58 12.04 14.65
C LEU A 268 10.34 11.03 15.78
N GLU A 269 9.92 11.47 16.97
CA GLU A 269 9.54 10.58 18.05
C GLU A 269 8.24 9.79 17.74
N ASP A 270 7.48 10.17 16.69
CA ASP A 270 6.41 9.31 16.14
C ASP A 270 6.96 8.00 15.54
N LEU A 271 8.26 7.94 15.23
CA LEU A 271 8.95 6.73 14.75
C LEU A 271 9.48 5.86 15.88
N ARG A 272 9.53 6.38 17.12
CA ARG A 272 9.90 5.57 18.28
C ARG A 272 8.77 4.57 18.50
N SER A 273 9.09 3.32 18.19
CA SER A 273 8.15 2.24 18.40
C SER A 273 7.90 2.07 19.89
N GLU A 274 6.68 2.28 20.31
CA GLU A 274 6.14 1.80 21.59
C GLU A 274 5.25 0.62 21.23
N PRO A 275 5.80 -0.61 21.19
CA PRO A 275 5.00 -1.76 20.87
C PRO A 275 3.91 -1.90 21.94
N ALA A 276 2.67 -1.64 21.54
CA ALA A 276 1.52 -1.90 22.39
C ALA A 276 1.49 -3.40 22.73
N ALA A 277 1.02 -3.72 23.94
CA ALA A 277 0.66 -5.09 24.26
C ALA A 277 -0.32 -5.60 23.19
N PRO A 278 -0.21 -6.86 22.74
CA PRO A 278 -1.14 -7.39 21.76
C PRO A 278 -2.58 -7.28 22.28
N GLU A 279 -3.43 -6.55 21.56
CA GLU A 279 -4.86 -6.40 21.88
C GLU A 279 -5.67 -7.61 21.36
N GLY A 280 -5.11 -8.81 21.40
CA GLY A 280 -5.72 -10.03 20.86
C GLY A 280 -4.70 -11.15 20.61
N PRO A 281 -5.16 -12.32 20.11
CA PRO A 281 -4.28 -13.46 19.86
C PRO A 281 -3.27 -13.15 18.76
N MET A 282 -2.09 -13.74 18.86
CA MET A 282 -1.11 -13.79 17.79
C MET A 282 -1.54 -14.82 16.72
N PRO A 283 -1.05 -14.72 15.47
CA PRO A 283 -1.45 -15.65 14.41
C PRO A 283 -1.19 -17.13 14.72
N HIS A 284 -0.16 -17.45 15.51
CA HIS A 284 0.13 -18.82 15.94
C HIS A 284 -0.78 -19.32 17.07
N GLU A 285 -1.51 -18.42 17.76
CA GLU A 285 -2.46 -18.76 18.82
C GLU A 285 -3.87 -19.01 18.25
N VAL A 286 -4.12 -18.62 17.00
CA VAL A 286 -5.40 -18.86 16.31
C VAL A 286 -5.63 -20.36 16.15
N THR A 287 -6.69 -20.84 16.78
CA THR A 287 -7.08 -22.24 16.78
C THR A 287 -7.79 -22.66 15.49
N ASP A 288 -7.75 -23.97 15.18
CA ASP A 288 -8.52 -24.53 14.06
C ASP A 288 -10.03 -24.29 14.21
N GLY A 289 -10.53 -24.26 15.45
CA GLY A 289 -11.93 -23.97 15.76
C GLY A 289 -12.35 -22.56 15.36
N GLU A 290 -11.52 -21.55 15.66
CA GLU A 290 -11.78 -20.15 15.30
C GLU A 290 -11.76 -19.94 13.77
N VAL A 291 -10.80 -20.57 13.09
CA VAL A 291 -10.73 -20.52 11.62
C VAL A 291 -11.95 -21.20 11.00
N LEU A 292 -12.37 -22.35 11.53
CA LEU A 292 -13.54 -23.08 11.05
C LEU A 292 -14.83 -22.28 11.28
N ASP A 293 -15.02 -21.71 12.46
CA ASP A 293 -16.18 -20.88 12.77
C ASP A 293 -16.29 -19.69 11.80
N LEU A 294 -15.18 -18.94 11.62
CA LEU A 294 -15.14 -17.83 10.68
C LEU A 294 -15.46 -18.30 9.25
N ALA A 295 -14.86 -19.41 8.80
CA ALA A 295 -15.11 -19.96 7.48
C ALA A 295 -16.60 -20.33 7.30
N LEU A 296 -17.23 -20.97 8.29
CA LEU A 296 -18.65 -21.32 8.25
C LEU A 296 -19.55 -20.08 8.22
N ARG A 297 -19.25 -19.04 9.00
CA ARG A 297 -19.99 -17.75 8.95
C ARG A 297 -19.92 -17.11 7.57
N ILE A 298 -18.74 -17.09 6.97
CA ILE A 298 -18.54 -16.55 5.61
C ILE A 298 -19.28 -17.40 4.58
N LEU A 299 -19.15 -18.72 4.62
CA LEU A 299 -19.84 -19.63 3.71
C LEU A 299 -21.36 -19.50 3.84
N GLY A 300 -21.90 -19.36 5.05
CA GLY A 300 -23.31 -19.09 5.29
C GLY A 300 -23.78 -17.76 4.66
N THR A 301 -22.98 -16.71 4.80
CA THR A 301 -23.25 -15.40 4.19
C THR A 301 -23.23 -15.47 2.66
N LEU A 302 -22.25 -16.17 2.09
CA LEU A 302 -22.14 -16.39 0.65
C LEU A 302 -23.30 -17.24 0.10
N ALA A 303 -23.73 -18.27 0.84
CA ALA A 303 -24.84 -19.14 0.47
C ALA A 303 -26.20 -18.45 0.56
N ALA A 304 -26.38 -17.55 1.53
CA ALA A 304 -27.60 -16.75 1.68
C ALA A 304 -27.71 -15.60 0.67
N ARG A 305 -26.60 -15.23 0.01
CA ARG A 305 -26.59 -14.15 -0.97
C ARG A 305 -27.43 -14.57 -2.19
N PRO A 306 -28.42 -13.76 -2.62
CA PRO A 306 -29.19 -14.07 -3.81
C PRO A 306 -28.24 -14.29 -4.99
N LEU A 307 -28.38 -15.43 -5.68
CA LEU A 307 -27.65 -15.65 -6.92
C LEU A 307 -27.89 -14.43 -7.81
N PRO A 308 -26.85 -13.84 -8.42
CA PRO A 308 -27.05 -12.76 -9.38
C PRO A 308 -28.02 -13.32 -10.42
N GLY A 309 -29.25 -12.78 -10.42
CA GLY A 309 -30.30 -13.32 -11.27
C GLY A 309 -29.76 -13.41 -12.68
N ARG A 310 -29.84 -14.60 -13.30
CA ARG A 310 -29.60 -14.77 -14.74
C ARG A 310 -30.27 -13.58 -15.39
N ALA A 311 -29.49 -12.68 -15.99
CA ALA A 311 -30.04 -11.49 -16.62
C ALA A 311 -31.12 -12.00 -17.58
N SER A 312 -32.39 -11.69 -17.30
CA SER A 312 -33.44 -12.17 -18.18
C SER A 312 -33.17 -11.59 -19.58
N PRO A 313 -33.57 -12.28 -20.65
CA PRO A 313 -33.44 -11.75 -22.01
C PRO A 313 -34.02 -10.33 -22.14
N ALA A 314 -35.00 -9.97 -21.31
CA ALA A 314 -35.60 -8.64 -21.22
C ALA A 314 -34.62 -7.57 -20.66
N THR A 315 -33.78 -7.91 -19.69
CA THR A 315 -32.81 -6.97 -19.10
C THR A 315 -31.62 -6.73 -20.05
N LEU A 316 -31.19 -7.76 -20.77
CA LEU A 316 -30.15 -7.66 -21.81
C LEU A 316 -30.64 -6.84 -23.01
N SER A 317 -31.86 -7.08 -23.48
CA SER A 317 -32.47 -6.32 -24.57
C SER A 317 -32.74 -4.86 -24.19
N ARG A 318 -33.11 -4.58 -22.95
CA ARG A 318 -33.25 -3.19 -22.45
C ARG A 318 -31.90 -2.47 -22.41
N ARG A 319 -30.82 -3.10 -21.91
CA ARG A 319 -29.46 -2.53 -21.93
C ARG A 319 -28.93 -2.31 -23.34
N ALA A 320 -29.18 -3.24 -24.27
CA ALA A 320 -28.82 -3.08 -25.67
C ALA A 320 -29.57 -1.90 -26.33
N ARG A 321 -30.87 -1.74 -26.07
CA ARG A 321 -31.66 -0.60 -26.56
C ARG A 321 -31.16 0.73 -26.02
N THR A 322 -30.80 0.79 -24.73
CA THR A 322 -30.24 2.03 -24.13
C THR A 322 -28.86 2.38 -24.70
N MET A 323 -28.01 1.39 -24.99
CA MET A 323 -26.71 1.62 -25.65
C MET A 323 -26.88 2.11 -27.10
N VAL A 324 -27.80 1.52 -27.86
CA VAL A 324 -28.10 1.96 -29.24
C VAL A 324 -28.68 3.38 -29.26
N GLN A 325 -29.55 3.74 -28.31
CA GLN A 325 -30.07 5.11 -28.21
C GLN A 325 -28.99 6.14 -27.83
N ARG A 326 -28.04 5.78 -26.96
CA ARG A 326 -26.90 6.64 -26.61
C ARG A 326 -25.93 6.81 -27.79
N ALA A 327 -25.69 5.76 -28.57
CA ALA A 327 -24.87 5.84 -29.78
C ALA A 327 -25.53 6.71 -30.86
N LYS A 328 -26.85 6.57 -31.06
CA LYS A 328 -27.59 7.44 -31.99
C LYS A 328 -27.53 8.91 -31.57
N ARG A 329 -27.70 9.23 -30.29
CA ARG A 329 -27.59 10.62 -29.80
C ARG A 329 -26.20 11.25 -29.98
N ARG A 330 -25.13 10.45 -29.98
CA ARG A 330 -23.75 10.94 -30.21
C ARG A 330 -23.39 11.11 -31.68
N LEU A 331 -24.14 10.51 -32.60
CA LEU A 331 -23.96 10.68 -34.04
C LEU A 331 -24.85 11.80 -34.62
N SER A 332 -25.71 12.39 -33.78
CA SER A 332 -26.63 13.48 -34.13
C SER A 332 -26.23 14.83 -33.51
N SER A 333 -25.06 14.92 -32.89
CA SER A 333 -24.42 16.13 -32.37
C SER A 333 -23.07 16.33 -33.03
#